data_AF-A0A2V5ZYW7-F1
#
_entry.id   AF-A0A2V5ZYW7-F1
#
_cell.length_a   1.000
_cell.length_b   1.000
_cell.length_c   1.000
_cell.angle_alpha   90.00
_cell.angle_beta   90.00
_cell.angle_gamma   90.00
#
_symmetry.space_group_name_H-M   'P 1'
#
loop_
_entity.id
_entity.type
_entity.pdbx_description
1 polymer ?
#
loop_
_entity_poly.entity_id
_entity_poly.type
_entity_poly.pdbx_seq_one_letter_code
_entity_poly.pdbx_strand_id
1 'polypeptide(L)'
;RENPALEDLGFVQQAEIFNLVRTRRNAIPPVVDAKDVLENPERTLQLLCEAAGVEFSKSMLSWPSGLRDSDGIWAKYWYGEVAKTTSFQPYRPTPSEVPARLRETYRHCCECYERLYEYRLH
;
A
#
# COMPACT_ATOMS: atom_id res chain seq x y z
N ARG A 1 17.02 -10.81 -3.94
CA ARG A 1 17.83 -10.79 -5.19
C ARG A 1 18.40 -9.38 -5.34
N GLU A 2 19.67 -9.23 -5.73
CA GLU A 2 20.31 -7.91 -5.84
C GLU A 2 19.95 -7.12 -7.11
N ASN A 3 19.23 -7.77 -8.04
CA ASN A 3 18.74 -7.19 -9.28
C ASN A 3 17.30 -7.70 -9.56
N PRO A 4 16.26 -7.00 -9.06
CA PRO A 4 14.88 -7.37 -9.35
C PRO A 4 14.55 -7.09 -10.81
N ALA A 5 13.75 -7.95 -11.43
CA ALA A 5 13.10 -7.65 -12.69
C ALA A 5 11.95 -6.65 -12.45
N LEU A 6 11.44 -6.01 -13.50
CA LEU A 6 10.32 -5.05 -13.37
C LEU A 6 9.08 -5.72 -12.75
N GLU A 7 8.84 -6.96 -13.13
CA GLU A 7 7.70 -7.77 -12.70
C GLU A 7 7.80 -8.17 -11.22
N ASP A 8 9.01 -8.21 -10.65
CA ASP A 8 9.23 -8.52 -9.23
C ASP A 8 8.73 -7.38 -8.31
N LEU A 9 8.54 -6.16 -8.84
CA LEU A 9 8.18 -4.97 -8.07
C LEU A 9 6.68 -4.72 -7.96
N GLY A 10 5.86 -5.36 -8.82
CA GLY A 10 4.40 -5.36 -8.69
C GLY A 10 3.65 -4.15 -9.27
N PHE A 11 4.33 -3.08 -9.69
CA PHE A 11 3.67 -1.85 -10.18
C PHE A 11 2.87 -2.05 -11.47
N VAL A 12 3.41 -2.84 -12.40
CA VAL A 12 2.71 -3.19 -13.66
C VAL A 12 1.44 -3.97 -13.35
N GLN A 13 1.55 -4.98 -12.48
CA GLN A 13 0.42 -5.83 -12.09
C GLN A 13 -0.65 -5.03 -11.32
N GLN A 14 -0.27 -4.05 -10.50
CA GLN A 14 -1.23 -3.14 -9.86
C GLN A 14 -2.02 -2.33 -10.90
N ALA A 15 -1.35 -1.78 -11.92
CA ALA A 15 -2.02 -1.04 -12.98
C ALA A 15 -2.95 -1.93 -13.82
N GLU A 16 -2.56 -3.18 -14.09
CA GLU A 16 -3.40 -4.19 -14.75
C GLU A 16 -4.65 -4.53 -13.92
N ILE A 17 -4.48 -4.78 -12.62
CA ILE A 17 -5.58 -5.06 -11.68
C ILE A 17 -6.53 -3.86 -11.63
N PHE A 18 -6.01 -2.64 -11.54
CA PHE A 18 -6.83 -1.43 -11.55
C PHE A 18 -7.70 -1.35 -12.81
N ASN A 19 -7.09 -1.54 -14.00
CA ASN A 19 -7.84 -1.51 -15.26
C ASN A 19 -8.88 -2.63 -15.36
N LEU A 20 -8.53 -3.83 -14.88
CA LEU A 20 -9.43 -4.98 -14.85
C LEU A 20 -10.65 -4.70 -13.98
N VAL A 21 -10.44 -4.25 -12.74
CA VAL A 21 -11.53 -3.95 -11.80
C VAL A 21 -12.36 -2.78 -12.32
N ARG A 22 -11.71 -1.72 -12.85
CA ARG A 22 -12.39 -0.57 -13.44
C ARG A 22 -13.34 -0.97 -14.56
N THR A 23 -12.85 -1.81 -15.48
CA THR A 23 -13.64 -2.30 -16.61
C THR A 23 -14.79 -3.19 -16.16
N ARG A 24 -14.53 -4.13 -15.24
CA ARG A 24 -15.55 -5.07 -14.75
C ARG A 24 -16.66 -4.41 -13.94
N ARG A 25 -16.33 -3.35 -13.20
CA ARG A 25 -17.28 -2.64 -12.32
C ARG A 25 -17.87 -1.40 -12.98
N ASN A 26 -17.35 -0.98 -14.13
CA ASN A 26 -17.67 0.30 -14.76
C ASN A 26 -17.59 1.47 -13.76
N ALA A 27 -16.61 1.44 -12.87
CA ALA A 27 -16.41 2.40 -11.78
C ALA A 27 -14.92 2.49 -11.47
N ILE A 28 -14.47 3.61 -10.91
CA ILE A 28 -13.07 3.80 -10.51
C ILE A 28 -12.83 3.03 -9.20
N PRO A 29 -11.92 2.03 -9.15
CA PRO A 29 -11.55 1.37 -7.90
C PRO A 29 -10.86 2.36 -6.95
N PRO A 30 -11.09 2.27 -5.63
CA PRO A 30 -10.37 3.10 -4.67
C PRO A 30 -8.87 2.80 -4.72
N VAL A 31 -8.05 3.85 -4.79
CA VAL A 31 -6.59 3.78 -4.68
C VAL A 31 -6.17 4.49 -3.41
N VAL A 32 -5.27 3.89 -2.65
CA VAL A 32 -4.72 4.46 -1.41
C VAL A 32 -3.21 4.52 -1.55
N ASP A 33 -2.64 5.69 -1.27
CA ASP A 33 -1.20 5.84 -1.17
C ASP A 33 -0.72 5.55 0.26
N ALA A 34 0.38 4.81 0.38
CA ALA A 34 0.90 4.41 1.68
C ALA A 34 1.37 5.61 2.52
N LYS A 35 1.87 6.67 1.90
CA LYS A 35 2.26 7.90 2.60
C LYS A 35 1.04 8.59 3.20
N ASP A 36 -0.06 8.69 2.45
CA ASP A 36 -1.32 9.29 2.94
C ASP A 36 -1.88 8.52 4.16
N VAL A 37 -1.72 7.19 4.18
CA VAL A 37 -2.06 6.37 5.36
C VAL A 37 -1.21 6.74 6.57
N LEU A 38 0.10 6.91 6.41
CA LEU A 38 1.01 7.19 7.53
C LEU A 38 0.99 8.66 7.99
N GLU A 39 0.64 9.60 7.10
CA GLU A 39 0.50 11.02 7.43
C GLU A 39 -0.84 11.33 8.11
N ASN A 40 -1.93 10.67 7.71
CA ASN A 40 -3.22 10.81 8.38
C ASN A 40 -4.06 9.51 8.29
N PRO A 41 -3.79 8.52 9.16
CA PRO A 41 -4.44 7.21 9.07
C PRO A 41 -5.96 7.28 9.22
N GLU A 42 -6.47 8.13 10.10
CA GLU A 42 -7.92 8.27 10.33
C GLU A 42 -8.64 8.79 9.08
N ARG A 43 -8.17 9.88 8.50
CA ARG A 43 -8.77 10.44 7.27
C ARG A 43 -8.72 9.43 6.13
N THR A 44 -7.56 8.83 5.90
CA THR A 44 -7.36 7.92 4.76
C THR A 44 -8.22 6.66 4.90
N LEU A 45 -8.36 6.10 6.11
CA LEU A 45 -9.24 4.97 6.35
C LEU A 45 -10.72 5.34 6.27
N GLN A 46 -11.12 6.55 6.67
CA GLN A 46 -12.50 7.04 6.48
C GLN A 46 -12.87 7.10 4.99
N LEU A 47 -12.00 7.70 4.16
CA LEU A 47 -12.19 7.75 2.70
C LEU A 47 -12.29 6.34 2.09
N LEU A 48 -11.42 5.42 2.53
CA LEU A 48 -11.46 4.04 2.06
C LEU A 48 -12.76 3.33 2.47
N CYS A 49 -13.21 3.51 3.71
CA CYS A 49 -14.45 2.92 4.21
C CYS A 49 -15.66 3.44 3.43
N GLU A 50 -15.73 4.75 3.19
CA GLU A 50 -16.76 5.38 2.37
C GLU A 50 -16.78 4.80 0.94
N ALA A 51 -15.62 4.74 0.28
CA ALA A 51 -15.50 4.20 -1.07
C ALA A 51 -15.84 2.70 -1.15
N ALA A 52 -15.59 1.94 -0.08
CA ALA A 52 -15.91 0.52 0.03
C ALA A 52 -17.36 0.24 0.49
N GLY A 53 -18.10 1.26 0.94
CA GLY A 53 -19.46 1.11 1.46
C GLY A 53 -19.51 0.39 2.82
N VAL A 54 -18.49 0.56 3.66
CA VAL A 54 -18.43 -0.01 5.03
C VAL A 54 -18.29 1.11 6.07
N GLU A 55 -18.70 0.85 7.31
CA GLU A 55 -18.56 1.82 8.38
C GLU A 55 -17.12 1.90 8.89
N PHE A 56 -16.62 3.11 9.07
CA PHE A 56 -15.34 3.35 9.74
C PHE A 56 -15.44 3.04 11.23
N SER A 57 -14.42 2.38 11.78
CA SER A 57 -14.27 2.16 13.22
C SER A 57 -12.95 2.71 13.73
N LYS A 58 -12.99 3.41 14.87
CA LYS A 58 -11.77 3.87 15.57
C LYS A 58 -10.85 2.72 15.98
N SER A 59 -11.37 1.50 16.14
CA SER A 59 -10.54 0.32 16.40
C SER A 59 -9.62 -0.07 15.23
N MET A 60 -9.83 0.48 14.03
CA MET A 60 -8.91 0.28 12.90
C MET A 60 -7.57 1.00 13.10
N LEU A 61 -7.50 1.98 14.01
CA LEU A 61 -6.32 2.82 14.24
C LEU A 61 -5.36 2.24 15.29
N SER A 62 -5.79 1.25 16.06
CA SER A 62 -5.00 0.66 17.13
C SER A 62 -5.20 -0.85 17.23
N TRP A 63 -4.15 -1.54 17.67
CA TRP A 63 -4.14 -2.98 17.82
C TRP A 63 -3.29 -3.45 19.00
N PRO A 64 -3.55 -4.65 19.54
CA PRO A 64 -2.64 -5.30 20.49
C PRO A 64 -1.29 -5.56 19.83
N SER A 65 -0.22 -5.44 20.62
CA SER A 65 1.10 -5.94 20.21
C SER A 65 1.13 -7.47 20.24
N GLY A 66 2.11 -8.04 19.54
CA GLY A 66 2.29 -9.47 19.38
C GLY A 66 1.66 -10.02 18.11
N LEU A 67 1.85 -11.33 17.90
CA LEU A 67 1.19 -12.07 16.84
C LEU A 67 -0.24 -12.43 17.27
N ARG A 68 -1.13 -12.47 16.29
CA ARG A 68 -2.52 -12.92 16.47
C ARG A 68 -2.69 -14.34 15.97
N ASP A 69 -3.68 -15.04 16.51
CA ASP A 69 -4.06 -16.38 16.04
C ASP A 69 -4.43 -16.39 14.54
N SER A 70 -4.92 -15.25 14.03
CA SER A 70 -5.25 -15.04 12.62
C SER A 70 -4.06 -14.84 11.68
N ASP A 71 -2.86 -14.58 12.20
CA ASP A 71 -1.71 -14.20 11.37
C ASP A 71 -1.08 -15.38 10.61
N GLY A 72 -1.40 -16.61 11.03
CA GLY A 72 -1.05 -17.84 10.33
C GLY A 72 0.46 -18.14 10.26
N ILE A 73 0.84 -19.11 9.43
CA ILE A 73 2.21 -19.66 9.41
C ILE A 73 3.27 -18.67 8.89
N TRP A 74 2.86 -17.66 8.13
CA TRP A 74 3.76 -16.65 7.55
C TRP A 74 4.16 -15.56 8.55
N ALA A 75 3.44 -15.46 9.66
CA ALA A 75 3.65 -14.44 10.69
C ALA A 75 5.10 -14.37 11.18
N LYS A 76 5.70 -15.53 11.47
CA LYS A 76 7.11 -15.65 11.93
C LYS A 76 8.15 -15.16 10.92
N TYR A 77 7.78 -15.00 9.66
CA TYR A 77 8.71 -14.60 8.59
C TYR A 77 8.47 -13.16 8.12
N TRP A 78 7.23 -12.64 8.14
CA TRP A 78 6.88 -11.36 7.51
C TRP A 78 6.33 -10.30 8.48
N TYR A 79 5.79 -10.69 9.64
CA TYR A 79 5.01 -9.77 10.49
C TYR A 79 5.75 -9.28 11.73
N GLY A 80 7.07 -9.49 11.80
CA GLY A 80 7.88 -9.11 12.95
C GLY A 80 7.80 -7.62 13.32
N GLU A 81 7.68 -6.72 12.34
CA GLU A 81 7.54 -5.28 12.60
C GLU A 81 6.12 -4.92 13.04
N VAL A 82 5.08 -5.46 12.38
CA VAL A 82 3.68 -5.23 12.76
C VAL A 82 3.44 -5.69 14.21
N ALA A 83 3.98 -6.85 14.59
CA ALA A 83 3.88 -7.42 15.93
C ALA A 83 4.47 -6.52 17.04
N LYS A 84 5.38 -5.61 16.71
CA LYS A 84 5.99 -4.68 17.69
C LYS A 84 5.23 -3.37 17.82
N THR A 85 4.22 -3.13 16.98
CA THR A 85 3.45 -1.89 16.93
C THR A 85 2.07 -2.09 17.53
N THR A 86 1.44 -0.99 17.94
CA THR A 86 0.05 -0.96 18.42
C THR A 86 -0.81 0.07 17.68
N SER A 87 -0.23 0.74 16.69
CA SER A 87 -0.86 1.73 15.82
C SER A 87 0.04 2.01 14.62
N PHE A 88 -0.49 2.74 13.63
CA PHE A 88 0.30 3.23 12.51
C PHE A 88 1.49 4.06 13.00
N GLN A 89 2.68 3.76 12.47
CA GLN A 89 3.87 4.54 12.75
C GLN A 89 3.89 5.80 11.88
N PRO A 90 4.39 6.93 12.39
CA PRO A 90 4.45 8.15 11.59
C PRO A 90 5.32 7.93 10.35
N TYR A 91 4.95 8.58 9.24
CA TYR A 91 5.76 8.57 8.02
C TYR A 91 7.19 9.05 8.33
N ARG A 92 8.17 8.28 7.85
CA ARG A 92 9.59 8.66 7.93
C ARG A 92 10.17 8.61 6.51
N PRO A 93 10.55 9.76 5.93
CA PRO A 93 11.19 9.76 4.63
C PRO A 93 12.50 8.98 4.73
N THR A 94 12.68 8.01 3.84
CA THR A 94 13.93 7.26 3.78
C THR A 94 14.72 7.77 2.58
N PRO A 95 15.77 8.59 2.79
CA PRO A 95 16.63 9.01 1.71
C PRO A 95 17.39 7.79 1.20
N SER A 96 17.06 7.34 0.01
CA SER A 96 17.80 6.28 -0.68
C SER A 96 17.96 6.66 -2.13
N GLU A 97 19.20 6.59 -2.60
CA GLU A 97 19.50 6.80 -4.01
C GLU A 97 19.25 5.50 -4.77
N VAL A 98 18.54 5.61 -5.89
CA VAL A 98 18.34 4.47 -6.79
C VAL A 98 19.66 4.21 -7.53
N PRO A 99 20.26 3.01 -7.41
CA PRO A 99 21.48 2.67 -8.13
C PRO A 99 21.34 2.90 -9.64
N ALA A 100 22.39 3.38 -10.30
CA ALA A 100 22.34 3.74 -11.73
C ALA A 100 21.78 2.62 -12.62
N ARG A 101 22.12 1.36 -12.31
CA ARG A 101 21.65 0.16 -13.03
C ARG A 101 20.13 -0.06 -12.97
N LEU A 102 19.44 0.51 -11.96
CA LEU A 102 18.00 0.34 -11.74
C LEU A 102 17.19 1.56 -12.19
N ARG A 103 17.81 2.60 -12.75
CA ARG A 103 17.11 3.84 -13.11
C ARG A 103 16.00 3.64 -14.14
N GLU A 104 16.22 2.75 -15.10
CA GLU A 104 15.22 2.41 -16.11
C GLU A 104 14.03 1.66 -15.49
N THR A 105 14.29 0.62 -14.70
CA THR A 105 13.25 -0.09 -13.95
C THR A 105 12.46 0.86 -13.05
N TYR A 106 13.17 1.74 -12.33
CA TYR A 106 12.55 2.75 -11.47
C TYR A 106 11.62 3.67 -12.26
N ARG A 107 12.06 4.18 -13.42
CA ARG A 107 11.22 5.02 -14.28
C ARG A 107 9.93 4.31 -14.70
N HIS A 108 10.00 3.05 -15.14
CA HIS A 108 8.79 2.28 -15.50
C HIS A 108 7.86 2.04 -14.30
N CYS A 109 8.42 1.82 -13.10
CA CYS A 109 7.62 1.76 -11.88
C CYS A 109 6.94 3.10 -11.58
N CYS A 110 7.65 4.21 -11.73
CA CYS A 110 7.11 5.56 -11.55
C CYS A 110 5.96 5.85 -12.51
N GLU A 111 6.08 5.50 -13.79
CA GLU A 111 4.99 5.68 -14.77
C GLU A 111 3.69 4.97 -14.34
N CYS A 112 3.81 3.74 -13.83
CA CYS A 112 2.66 2.99 -13.30
C CYS A 112 2.13 3.61 -12.00
N TYR A 113 3.03 4.00 -11.09
CA TYR A 113 2.69 4.62 -9.81
C TYR A 113 1.96 5.96 -10.01
N GLU A 114 2.51 6.87 -10.80
CA GLU A 114 1.95 8.20 -11.06
C GLU A 114 0.55 8.10 -11.67
N ARG A 115 0.35 7.16 -12.60
CA ARG A 115 -0.97 6.88 -13.16
C ARG A 115 -1.98 6.44 -12.10
N LEU A 116 -1.60 5.60 -11.14
CA LEU A 116 -2.48 5.19 -10.04
C LEU A 116 -2.70 6.32 -9.03
N TYR A 117 -1.65 7.11 -8.81
CA TYR A 117 -1.64 8.24 -7.88
C TYR A 117 -2.67 9.30 -8.23
N GLU A 118 -2.97 9.51 -9.52
CA GLU A 118 -4.06 10.39 -9.99
C GLU A 118 -5.45 9.97 -9.48
N TYR A 119 -5.66 8.68 -9.19
CA TYR A 119 -6.94 8.14 -8.73
C TYR A 119 -7.00 7.94 -7.21
N ARG A 120 -5.95 8.33 -6.47
CA ARG A 120 -5.93 8.11 -5.02
C ARG A 120 -7.01 8.92 -4.33
N LEU A 121 -7.53 8.36 -3.24
CA LEU A 121 -8.46 9.04 -2.35
C LEU A 121 -7.75 10.22 -1.68
N HIS A 122 -8.36 11.42 -1.72
CA HIS A 122 -7.82 12.65 -1.14
C HIS A 122 -8.93 13.53 -0.58
#